data_AF-A0A7Z1SB83-F1
#
_entry.id   AF-A0A7Z1SB83-F1
#
_cell.length_a   1.000
_cell.length_b   1.000
_cell.length_c   1.000
_cell.angle_alpha   90.00
_cell.angle_beta   90.00
_cell.angle_gamma   90.00
#
_symmetry.space_group_name_H-M   'P 1'
#
loop_
_entity.id
_entity.type
_entity.pdbx_description
1 polymer ?
#
loop_
_entity_poly.entity_id
_entity_poly.type
_entity_poly.pdbx_seq_one_letter_code
_entity_poly.pdbx_strand_id
1 'polypeptide(L)'
;NDSAFEQAIEEMMLVDEAGEAFDNEALLNGELTPVFFGSALANFGVQNFLNAYVDHAPMPNARQTKEEVDVSPFDTDFSGFIFKIQANMDPKHRDRIAFMRVVSGAFERGMDVTLQRTNKKQKITRSTSFMADDKETVNHAVAGDIIGLYDTGNYQIGDTLVGGK
;
A
#
# COMPACT_ATOMS: atom_id res chain seq x y z
N ASN A 1 36.50 -27.49 14.98
CA ASN A 1 36.06 -26.09 15.17
C ASN A 1 34.66 -25.97 14.64
N ASP A 2 33.65 -26.20 15.48
CA ASP A 2 32.29 -25.78 15.13
C ASP A 2 31.55 -25.25 16.36
N SER A 3 32.27 -24.52 17.22
CA SER A 3 31.70 -23.90 18.42
C SER A 3 30.57 -22.92 18.09
N ALA A 4 30.60 -22.30 16.90
CA ALA A 4 29.55 -21.41 16.43
C ALA A 4 28.27 -22.18 16.04
N PHE A 5 28.42 -23.37 15.45
CA PHE A 5 27.28 -24.23 15.14
C PHE A 5 26.64 -24.80 16.42
N GLU A 6 27.46 -25.24 17.38
CA GLU A 6 26.99 -25.69 18.70
C GLU A 6 26.25 -24.56 19.43
N GLN A 7 26.81 -23.35 19.44
CA GLN A 7 26.16 -22.18 20.02
C GLN A 7 24.83 -21.86 19.32
N ALA A 8 24.78 -21.93 17.99
CA ALA A 8 23.53 -21.67 17.25
C ALA A 8 22.43 -22.69 17.58
N ILE A 9 22.78 -23.95 17.82
CA ILE A 9 21.83 -24.97 18.28
C ILE A 9 21.32 -24.62 19.69
N GLU A 10 22.20 -24.26 20.61
CA GLU A 10 21.80 -23.87 21.98
C GLU A 10 20.88 -22.65 21.98
N GLU A 11 21.19 -21.62 21.17
CA GLU A 11 20.36 -20.43 21.01
C GLU A 11 19.00 -20.77 20.38
N MET A 12 18.97 -21.66 19.38
CA MET A 12 17.72 -22.14 18.78
C MET A 12 16.85 -22.89 19.78
N MET A 13 17.44 -23.76 20.62
CA MET A 13 16.70 -24.47 21.68
C MET A 13 16.09 -23.50 22.70
N LEU A 14 16.79 -22.41 23.03
CA LEU A 14 16.25 -21.39 23.92
C LEU A 14 15.05 -20.66 23.30
N VAL A 15 15.08 -20.40 21.99
CA VAL A 15 13.95 -19.82 21.26
C VAL A 15 12.79 -20.80 21.14
N ASP A 16 13.04 -22.10 20.97
CA ASP A 16 11.98 -23.12 20.91
C ASP A 16 11.24 -23.27 22.26
N GLU A 17 11.97 -23.17 23.37
CA GLU A 17 11.41 -23.31 24.72
C GLU A 17 10.75 -22.02 25.24
N ALA A 18 11.35 -20.85 24.96
CA ALA A 18 10.92 -19.57 25.52
C ALA A 18 10.24 -18.63 24.51
N GLY A 19 10.27 -18.98 23.23
CA GLY A 19 9.66 -18.19 22.16
C GLY A 19 8.18 -18.55 21.95
N GLU A 20 7.50 -17.69 21.20
CA GLU A 20 6.13 -17.93 20.79
C GLU A 20 6.12 -18.69 19.46
N ALA A 21 5.23 -19.68 19.34
CA ALA A 21 5.00 -20.36 18.08
C ALA A 21 4.42 -19.38 17.05
N PHE A 22 4.73 -19.59 15.78
CA PHE A 22 4.14 -18.78 14.72
C PHE A 22 2.62 -18.99 14.64
N ASP A 23 1.89 -17.88 14.70
CA ASP A 23 0.44 -17.83 14.51
C ASP A 23 0.10 -16.74 13.49
N ASN A 24 -0.56 -17.15 12.41
CA ASN A 24 -0.93 -16.26 11.31
C ASN A 24 -2.07 -15.29 11.69
N GLU A 25 -2.98 -15.68 12.57
CA GLU A 25 -4.06 -14.81 13.05
C GLU A 25 -3.49 -13.72 13.95
N ALA A 26 -2.61 -14.09 14.89
CA ALA A 26 -1.89 -13.14 15.73
C ALA A 26 -1.01 -12.18 14.90
N LEU A 27 -0.39 -12.67 13.82
CA LEU A 27 0.34 -11.82 12.86
C LEU A 27 -0.57 -10.78 12.21
N LEU A 28 -1.71 -11.20 11.67
CA LEU A 28 -2.64 -10.30 10.97
C LEU A 28 -3.27 -9.27 11.92
N ASN A 29 -3.41 -9.61 13.19
CA ASN A 29 -3.89 -8.70 14.25
C ASN A 29 -2.78 -7.78 14.80
N GLY A 30 -1.52 -7.96 14.39
CA GLY A 30 -0.38 -7.17 14.86
C GLY A 30 0.08 -7.52 16.28
N GLU A 31 -0.26 -8.71 16.76
CA GLU A 31 0.09 -9.22 18.10
C GLU A 31 1.37 -10.08 18.06
N LEU A 32 1.71 -10.62 16.89
CA LEU A 32 2.92 -11.42 16.64
C LEU A 32 3.71 -10.82 15.47
N THR A 33 5.05 -10.82 15.56
CA THR A 33 5.93 -10.39 14.47
C THR A 33 6.99 -11.46 14.19
N PRO A 34 6.97 -12.13 13.02
CA PRO A 34 7.99 -13.10 12.66
C PRO A 34 9.33 -12.41 12.44
N VAL A 35 10.40 -13.00 12.98
CA VAL A 35 11.76 -12.48 12.90
C VAL A 35 12.55 -13.29 11.87
N PHE A 36 13.21 -12.58 10.94
CA PHE A 36 14.06 -13.16 9.92
C PHE A 36 15.50 -12.68 10.10
N PHE A 37 16.46 -13.58 9.89
CA PHE A 37 17.89 -13.27 9.94
C PHE A 37 18.47 -13.33 8.52
N GLY A 38 19.28 -12.33 8.18
CA GLY A 38 19.89 -12.24 6.86
C GLY A 38 20.74 -10.99 6.70
N SER A 39 21.30 -10.81 5.51
CA SER A 39 22.03 -9.61 5.11
C SER A 39 21.61 -9.22 3.71
N ALA A 40 20.89 -8.09 3.59
CA ALA A 40 20.49 -7.55 2.30
C ALA A 40 21.71 -7.17 1.44
N LEU A 41 22.78 -6.65 2.07
CA LEU A 41 24.01 -6.26 1.38
C LEU A 41 24.73 -7.48 0.78
N ALA A 42 24.71 -8.62 1.48
CA ALA A 42 25.29 -9.87 0.98
C ALA A 42 24.28 -10.70 0.16
N ASN A 43 23.06 -10.19 -0.06
CA ASN A 43 21.95 -10.88 -0.69
C ASN A 43 21.66 -12.28 -0.07
N PHE A 44 21.74 -12.37 1.26
CA PHE A 44 21.54 -13.59 2.02
C PHE A 44 20.28 -13.49 2.89
N GLY A 45 19.43 -14.51 2.88
CA GLY A 45 18.19 -14.56 3.68
C GLY A 45 17.03 -13.71 3.16
N VAL A 46 17.27 -12.80 2.20
CA VAL A 46 16.23 -11.90 1.63
C VAL A 46 15.11 -12.69 0.94
N GLN A 47 15.45 -13.76 0.22
CA GLN A 47 14.46 -14.61 -0.44
C GLN A 47 13.50 -15.27 0.54
N ASN A 48 14.00 -15.75 1.70
CA ASN A 48 13.18 -16.37 2.73
C ASN A 48 12.16 -15.38 3.29
N PHE A 49 12.61 -14.15 3.55
CA PHE A 49 11.73 -13.06 3.97
C PHE A 49 10.66 -12.75 2.90
N LEU A 50 11.05 -12.61 1.63
CA LEU A 50 10.10 -12.28 0.56
C LEU A 50 9.07 -13.39 0.32
N ASN A 51 9.46 -14.66 0.41
CA ASN A 51 8.52 -15.78 0.30
C ASN A 51 7.49 -15.73 1.43
N ALA A 52 7.94 -15.61 2.68
CA ALA A 52 7.03 -15.50 3.82
C ALA A 52 6.15 -14.23 3.75
N TYR A 53 6.69 -13.13 3.24
CA TYR A 53 5.92 -11.91 3.01
C TYR A 53 4.79 -12.14 1.99
N VAL A 54 5.05 -12.82 0.87
CA VAL A 54 4.01 -13.14 -0.11
C VAL A 54 2.95 -14.07 0.46
N ASP A 55 3.34 -15.05 1.28
CA ASP A 55 2.44 -16.04 1.84
C ASP A 55 1.54 -15.49 2.96
N HIS A 56 2.04 -14.51 3.74
CA HIS A 56 1.38 -14.07 4.97
C HIS A 56 0.96 -12.60 5.00
N ALA A 57 1.43 -11.75 4.06
CA ALA A 57 1.04 -10.35 4.06
C ALA A 57 -0.47 -10.19 3.80
N PRO A 58 -1.13 -9.24 4.48
CA PRO A 58 -2.55 -9.01 4.28
C PRO A 58 -2.82 -8.51 2.85
N MET A 59 -3.90 -9.03 2.26
CA MET A 59 -4.50 -8.46 1.07
C MET A 59 -5.05 -7.04 1.35
N PRO A 60 -5.42 -6.26 0.31
CA PRO A 60 -6.16 -5.04 0.51
C PRO A 60 -7.38 -5.29 1.41
N ASN A 61 -7.46 -4.59 2.54
CA ASN A 61 -8.53 -4.75 3.51
C ASN A 61 -9.60 -3.66 3.32
N ALA A 62 -10.78 -3.93 3.89
CA ALA A 62 -11.85 -2.93 3.99
C ALA A 62 -11.35 -1.67 4.70
N ARG A 63 -11.92 -0.53 4.31
CA ARG A 63 -11.58 0.76 4.90
C ARG A 63 -12.84 1.39 5.49
N GLN A 64 -12.79 1.65 6.79
CA GLN A 64 -13.85 2.35 7.47
C GLN A 64 -13.89 3.84 7.07
N THR A 65 -15.08 4.33 6.79
CA THR A 65 -15.35 5.75 6.50
C THR A 65 -15.58 6.54 7.79
N LYS A 66 -15.69 7.87 7.67
CA LYS A 66 -16.04 8.74 8.82
C LYS A 66 -17.43 8.47 9.40
N GLU A 67 -18.31 7.84 8.64
CA GLU A 67 -19.68 7.51 9.04
C GLU A 67 -19.77 6.07 9.56
N GLU A 68 -18.62 5.46 9.90
CA GLU A 68 -18.50 4.08 10.40
C GLU A 68 -19.01 3.00 9.44
N VAL A 69 -19.16 3.34 8.16
CA VAL A 69 -19.46 2.39 7.09
C VAL A 69 -18.16 1.82 6.54
N ASP A 70 -18.06 0.50 6.47
CA ASP A 70 -16.93 -0.18 5.82
C ASP A 70 -17.11 -0.24 4.31
N VAL A 71 -16.08 0.21 3.59
CA VAL A 71 -15.98 0.04 2.14
C VAL A 71 -15.11 -1.17 1.85
N SER A 72 -15.70 -2.17 1.19
CA SER A 72 -15.01 -3.41 0.85
C SER A 72 -14.15 -3.21 -0.41
N PRO A 73 -12.94 -3.79 -0.47
CA PRO A 73 -12.15 -3.81 -1.70
C PRO A 73 -12.84 -4.53 -2.87
N PHE A 74 -13.85 -5.36 -2.57
CA PHE A 74 -14.65 -6.07 -3.56
C PHE A 74 -15.90 -5.30 -4.01
N ASP A 75 -16.16 -4.11 -3.47
CA ASP A 75 -17.26 -3.28 -3.94
C ASP A 75 -17.00 -2.81 -5.38
N THR A 76 -18.07 -2.73 -6.18
CA THR A 76 -17.98 -2.36 -7.59
C THR A 76 -17.76 -0.87 -7.80
N ASP A 77 -18.28 -0.06 -6.89
CA ASP A 77 -18.20 1.40 -6.98
C ASP A 77 -16.77 1.86 -6.69
N PHE A 78 -16.29 2.80 -7.51
CA PHE A 78 -14.93 3.29 -7.38
C PHE A 78 -14.81 4.18 -6.16
N SER A 79 -13.81 3.89 -5.32
CA SER A 79 -13.40 4.81 -4.26
C SER A 79 -11.89 4.80 -4.06
N GLY A 80 -11.36 5.95 -3.63
CA GLY A 80 -9.95 6.08 -3.28
C GLY A 80 -9.71 7.32 -2.44
N PHE A 81 -8.57 7.36 -1.76
CA PHE A 81 -8.21 8.51 -0.92
C PHE A 81 -6.78 8.96 -1.16
N ILE A 82 -6.56 10.27 -1.07
CA ILE A 82 -5.25 10.90 -1.20
C ILE A 82 -4.51 10.78 0.13
N PHE A 83 -3.31 10.18 0.12
CA PHE A 83 -2.51 10.01 1.34
C PHE A 83 -1.21 10.80 1.33
N LYS A 84 -0.74 11.23 0.16
CA LYS A 84 0.48 12.02 0.00
C LYS A 84 0.33 12.98 -1.17
N ILE A 85 0.85 14.18 -1.04
CA ILE A 85 0.97 15.14 -2.15
C ILE A 85 2.42 15.57 -2.27
N GLN A 86 2.98 15.44 -3.46
CA GLN A 86 4.33 15.86 -3.78
C GLN A 86 4.29 16.99 -4.80
N ALA A 87 4.81 18.15 -4.42
CA ALA A 87 4.94 19.26 -5.35
C ALA A 87 6.11 19.02 -6.31
N ASN A 88 5.95 19.40 -7.58
CA ASN A 88 7.07 19.57 -8.48
C ASN A 88 7.95 20.73 -7.98
N MET A 89 9.27 20.54 -8.08
CA MET A 89 10.25 21.52 -7.62
C MET A 89 10.56 22.57 -8.70
N ASP A 90 10.13 22.37 -9.97
CA ASP A 90 10.28 23.37 -11.02
C ASP A 90 9.36 24.58 -10.76
N PRO A 91 9.91 25.79 -10.48
CA PRO A 91 9.10 26.98 -10.20
C PRO A 91 8.17 27.39 -11.35
N LYS A 92 8.47 26.98 -12.59
CA LYS A 92 7.68 27.27 -13.79
C LYS A 92 6.47 26.35 -13.93
N HIS A 93 6.52 25.18 -13.30
CA HIS A 93 5.47 24.17 -13.34
C HIS A 93 4.98 23.94 -11.91
N ARG A 94 3.91 24.63 -11.53
CA ARG A 94 3.29 24.48 -10.19
C ARG A 94 2.43 23.23 -10.07
N ASP A 95 2.75 22.19 -10.84
CA ASP A 95 2.05 20.93 -10.80
C ASP A 95 2.47 20.10 -9.60
N ARG A 96 1.50 19.37 -9.06
CA ARG A 96 1.71 18.47 -7.93
C ARG A 96 1.19 17.10 -8.32
N ILE A 97 1.74 16.07 -7.71
CA ILE A 97 1.21 14.72 -7.82
C ILE A 97 0.57 14.38 -6.48
N ALA A 98 -0.74 14.10 -6.52
CA ALA A 98 -1.48 13.56 -5.41
C ALA A 98 -1.50 12.03 -5.51
N PHE A 99 -0.86 11.35 -4.57
CA PHE A 99 -0.86 9.90 -4.48
C PHE A 99 -2.15 9.44 -3.83
N MET A 100 -2.90 8.65 -4.58
CA MET A 100 -4.14 8.04 -4.18
C MET A 100 -3.95 6.54 -4.02
N ARG A 101 -4.51 5.97 -2.95
CA ARG A 101 -4.74 4.52 -2.88
C ARG A 101 -6.18 4.24 -3.28
N VAL A 102 -6.37 3.34 -4.22
CA VAL A 102 -7.70 2.82 -4.59
C VAL A 102 -8.16 1.89 -3.47
N VAL A 103 -9.39 2.10 -3.01
CA VAL A 103 -10.00 1.34 -1.91
C VAL A 103 -10.97 0.32 -2.46
N SER A 104 -11.81 0.68 -3.44
CA SER A 104 -12.80 -0.21 -4.05
C SER A 104 -13.00 0.10 -5.53
N GLY A 105 -13.63 -0.82 -6.25
CA GLY A 105 -13.90 -0.72 -7.67
C GLY A 105 -12.62 -0.67 -8.50
N ALA A 106 -12.74 -0.05 -9.67
CA ALA A 106 -11.61 0.13 -10.59
C ALA A 106 -11.54 1.58 -11.07
N PHE A 107 -10.31 2.09 -11.12
CA PHE A 107 -9.97 3.31 -11.80
C PHE A 107 -9.85 3.04 -13.30
N GLU A 108 -10.49 3.86 -14.11
CA GLU A 108 -10.26 3.92 -15.55
C GLU A 108 -9.85 5.33 -15.96
N ARG A 109 -8.81 5.42 -16.79
CA ARG A 109 -8.35 6.72 -17.27
C ARG A 109 -9.44 7.42 -18.05
N GLY A 110 -9.70 8.66 -17.67
CA GLY A 110 -10.75 9.50 -18.25
C GLY A 110 -12.10 9.34 -17.56
N MET A 111 -12.22 8.54 -16.49
CA MET A 111 -13.46 8.47 -15.73
C MET A 111 -13.76 9.79 -15.00
N ASP A 112 -15.05 10.02 -14.76
CA ASP A 112 -15.53 11.10 -13.92
C ASP A 112 -15.57 10.64 -12.45
N VAL A 113 -14.98 11.44 -11.58
CA VAL A 113 -14.98 11.22 -10.13
C VAL A 113 -15.49 12.46 -9.42
N THR A 114 -16.00 12.27 -8.21
CA THR A 114 -16.46 13.35 -7.34
C THR A 114 -15.54 13.44 -6.15
N LEU A 115 -15.02 14.65 -5.89
CA LEU A 115 -14.29 14.95 -4.67
C LEU A 115 -15.29 15.18 -3.52
N GLN A 116 -15.35 14.26 -2.56
CA GLN A 116 -16.38 14.24 -1.51
C GLN A 116 -16.38 15.51 -0.64
N ARG A 117 -15.21 16.06 -0.31
CA ARG A 117 -15.09 17.30 0.50
C ARG A 117 -15.75 18.52 -0.14
N THR A 118 -15.70 18.64 -1.46
CA THR A 118 -16.20 19.83 -2.19
C THR A 118 -17.43 19.55 -3.05
N ASN A 119 -17.85 18.28 -3.14
CA ASN A 119 -18.86 17.79 -4.08
C ASN A 119 -18.60 18.18 -5.54
N LYS A 120 -17.34 18.49 -5.89
CA LYS A 120 -16.97 18.87 -7.24
C LYS A 120 -16.71 17.64 -8.08
N LYS A 121 -17.41 17.52 -9.21
CA LYS A 121 -17.12 16.54 -10.25
C LYS A 121 -15.90 16.96 -11.07
N GLN A 122 -15.08 15.98 -11.43
CA GLN A 122 -13.85 16.19 -12.16
C GLN A 122 -13.50 14.94 -12.97
N LYS A 123 -12.97 15.16 -14.17
CA LYS A 123 -12.53 14.09 -15.05
C LYS A 123 -11.05 13.84 -14.86
N ILE A 124 -10.67 12.60 -14.58
CA ILE A 124 -9.26 12.23 -14.36
C ILE A 124 -8.63 11.80 -15.68
N THR A 125 -7.99 12.73 -16.40
CA THR A 125 -7.40 12.46 -17.72
C THR A 125 -5.91 12.10 -17.68
N ARG A 126 -5.23 12.46 -16.58
CA ARG A 126 -3.79 12.28 -16.37
C ARG A 126 -3.54 11.56 -15.06
N SER A 127 -3.10 10.32 -15.18
CA SER A 127 -2.77 9.39 -14.10
C SER A 127 -1.40 8.75 -14.38
N THR A 128 -0.59 8.60 -13.34
CA THR A 128 0.76 8.03 -13.43
C THR A 128 0.92 6.94 -12.38
N SER A 129 1.51 5.80 -12.73
CA SER A 129 2.00 4.80 -11.79
C SER A 129 3.50 4.98 -11.65
N PHE A 130 3.99 4.59 -10.48
CA PHE A 130 5.40 4.57 -10.15
C PHE A 130 5.80 3.10 -10.09
N MET A 131 6.31 2.59 -11.21
CA MET A 131 6.86 1.25 -11.28
C MET A 131 8.38 1.39 -11.37
N ALA A 132 9.07 1.08 -10.26
CA ALA A 132 10.51 1.32 -10.10
C ALA A 132 10.89 2.80 -10.40
N ASP A 133 11.84 3.01 -11.33
CA ASP A 133 12.32 4.35 -11.73
C ASP A 133 11.47 4.99 -12.82
N ASP A 134 10.53 4.25 -13.43
CA ASP A 134 9.76 4.70 -14.57
C ASP A 134 8.38 5.26 -14.18
N LYS A 135 8.04 6.38 -14.82
CA LYS A 135 6.71 6.99 -14.74
C LYS A 135 5.90 6.54 -15.94
N GLU A 136 4.99 5.59 -15.71
CA GLU A 136 4.09 5.11 -16.75
C GLU A 136 2.69 5.69 -16.60
N THR A 137 2.01 5.90 -17.73
CA THR A 137 0.62 6.36 -17.70
C THR A 137 -0.29 5.19 -17.33
N VAL A 138 -1.05 5.34 -16.25
CA VAL A 138 -2.00 4.29 -15.80
C VAL A 138 -3.30 4.43 -16.55
N ASN A 139 -3.70 3.37 -17.23
CA ASN A 139 -5.01 3.28 -17.86
C ASN A 139 -6.05 2.58 -16.97
N HIS A 140 -5.61 1.66 -16.11
CA HIS A 140 -6.47 0.87 -15.23
C HIS A 140 -5.76 0.58 -13.90
N ALA A 141 -6.49 0.66 -12.79
CA ALA A 141 -5.99 0.28 -11.45
C ALA A 141 -7.15 -0.22 -10.56
N VAL A 142 -6.88 -1.15 -9.66
CA VAL A 142 -7.89 -1.81 -8.80
C VAL A 142 -7.63 -1.55 -7.32
N ALA A 143 -8.56 -2.00 -6.47
CA ALA A 143 -8.42 -1.92 -5.02
C ALA A 143 -7.05 -2.41 -4.53
N GLY A 144 -6.36 -1.57 -3.74
CA GLY A 144 -5.00 -1.82 -3.28
C GLY A 144 -3.93 -1.03 -4.05
N ASP A 145 -4.17 -0.73 -5.32
CA ASP A 145 -3.20 -0.02 -6.15
C ASP A 145 -3.01 1.44 -5.71
N ILE A 146 -1.82 1.95 -5.95
CA ILE A 146 -1.47 3.35 -5.72
C ILE A 146 -1.26 4.04 -7.07
N ILE A 147 -2.00 5.12 -7.30
CA ILE A 147 -1.89 5.94 -8.51
C ILE A 147 -1.60 7.40 -8.17
N GLY A 148 -0.77 8.04 -8.98
CA GLY A 148 -0.50 9.46 -8.95
C GLY A 148 -1.47 10.23 -9.82
N LEU A 149 -2.20 11.17 -9.23
CA LEU A 149 -3.09 12.09 -9.93
C LEU A 149 -2.43 13.45 -10.09
N TYR A 150 -2.51 14.00 -11.30
CA TYR A 150 -2.05 15.37 -11.53
C TYR A 150 -2.96 16.37 -10.82
N ASP A 151 -2.36 17.28 -10.05
CA ASP A 151 -3.05 18.26 -9.23
C ASP A 151 -2.55 19.68 -9.50
N THR A 152 -3.50 20.59 -9.74
CA THR A 152 -3.24 22.02 -9.92
C THR A 152 -3.48 22.85 -8.65
N GLY A 153 -3.85 22.22 -7.53
CA GLY A 153 -4.23 22.96 -6.32
C GLY A 153 -5.45 22.42 -5.58
N ASN A 154 -6.16 21.44 -6.15
CA ASN A 154 -7.51 21.07 -5.74
C ASN A 154 -7.53 20.02 -4.63
N TYR A 155 -6.55 19.11 -4.62
CA TYR A 155 -6.49 18.01 -3.66
C TYR A 155 -5.77 18.41 -2.37
N GLN A 156 -6.20 17.75 -1.30
CA GLN A 156 -5.62 17.79 0.02
C GLN A 156 -5.38 16.37 0.53
N ILE A 157 -4.46 16.21 1.48
CA ILE A 157 -4.25 14.93 2.15
C ILE A 157 -5.52 14.55 2.90
N GLY A 158 -5.96 13.30 2.75
CA GLY A 158 -7.19 12.76 3.30
C GLY A 158 -8.43 12.96 2.40
N ASP A 159 -8.30 13.66 1.26
CA ASP A 159 -9.42 13.80 0.32
C ASP A 159 -9.85 12.43 -0.23
N THR A 160 -11.16 12.22 -0.30
CA THR A 160 -11.77 10.99 -0.86
C THR A 160 -12.38 11.28 -2.21
N LEU A 161 -12.05 10.46 -3.21
CA LEU A 161 -12.62 10.47 -4.54
C LEU A 161 -13.54 9.26 -4.70
N VAL A 162 -14.75 9.50 -5.21
CA VAL A 162 -15.73 8.44 -5.48
C VAL A 162 -16.22 8.53 -6.93
N GLY A 163 -16.48 7.39 -7.55
CA GLY A 163 -16.99 7.26 -8.92
C GLY A 163 -18.01 6.13 -8.99
N GLY A 164 -18.87 6.14 -10.00
CA GLY A 164 -19.94 5.14 -10.14
C GLY A 164 -21.31 5.59 -9.62
N LYS A 165 -21.83 6.72 -10.13
CA LYS A 165 -23.27 6.98 -10.22
C LYS A 165 -23.62 7.47 -11.62
#